data_AF-A0A6J8ATA3-F1
#
_entry.id   AF-A0A6J8ATA3-F1
#
_cell.length_a   1.000
_cell.length_b   1.000
_cell.length_c   1.000
_cell.angle_alpha   90.00
_cell.angle_beta   90.00
_cell.angle_gamma   90.00
#
_symmetry.space_group_name_H-M   'P 1'
#
loop_
_entity.id
_entity.type
_entity.pdbx_description
1 polymer ?
#
loop_
_entity_poly.entity_id
_entity_poly.type
_entity_poly.pdbx_seq_one_letter_code
_entity_poly.pdbx_strand_id
1 'polypeptide(L)'
;MGPVTCSLQRFVIVVILLYGATLELHSRDVLDLIPFLNTTHQGLTFTAGVDNTTQALVLTDSKRKLALPDLVSQEALVMLKEHSEVTFLATLKQDIGDSGSIVAFSSDVMRFLEIESSGRKDEIRFHYTHDRQIRVETFPYRLADNRWHKLALSLSGTHLTLLVDCVKIYERVIQTVDRVPILGNIKLYVGQRNGQLALFRGALQDVQIVTQTHGYLLQCPNSDTACPTCAQFQAMEQQVKNIYSMYHNLSLELQRAKQRIAELEQNRKFGILIPVLSVCVRMEHQIVRMDCPPAPCEKPVYRDGECCPVCITNCYFSGKYYDHGASYSPRVCVTCTCNDGRMECKRMNPETECPRLDCPKDKFIHIHGECCPICEGTDFCGQGHNCHWNATCFNLATRYACQCKMGFKGDGVFCEDVDECLVKGGIHGHHCNGQTKCHNTVGSYECRCASGIKPEDPYNCDEGNLSSPSTTTSSSSSSAMSVSMSLCLLLCALFSIKCVVGH
;
A
#
# COMPACT_ATOMS: atom_id res chain seq x y z
N MET A 1 -14.52 63.70 -29.83
CA MET A 1 -13.75 62.50 -29.41
C MET A 1 -14.76 61.44 -29.04
N GLY A 2 -15.11 60.57 -30.00
CA GLY A 2 -16.14 59.55 -29.81
C GLY A 2 -15.58 58.31 -29.12
N PRO A 3 -16.39 57.57 -28.35
CA PRO A 3 -16.05 56.22 -27.95
C PRO A 3 -16.69 55.22 -28.92
N VAL A 4 -15.78 54.63 -29.69
CA VAL A 4 -15.74 53.32 -30.35
C VAL A 4 -16.96 52.41 -30.14
N THR A 5 -17.58 52.12 -31.28
CA THR A 5 -18.57 51.06 -31.52
C THR A 5 -18.00 49.66 -31.32
N CYS A 6 -18.85 48.79 -30.77
CA CYS A 6 -18.70 47.34 -30.71
C CYS A 6 -18.46 46.73 -32.10
N SER A 7 -17.44 45.89 -32.24
CA SER A 7 -17.28 44.96 -33.35
C SER A 7 -17.20 43.54 -32.81
N LEU A 8 -18.33 42.84 -32.81
CA LEU A 8 -18.36 41.39 -32.92
C LEU A 8 -19.01 41.09 -34.27
N GLN A 9 -18.16 40.95 -35.29
CA GLN A 9 -18.61 40.55 -36.61
C GLN A 9 -18.92 39.05 -36.57
N ARG A 10 -20.22 38.75 -36.71
CA ARG A 10 -20.78 37.45 -37.11
C ARG A 10 -19.91 36.79 -38.19
N PHE A 11 -19.67 35.49 -38.09
CA PHE A 11 -19.89 34.62 -39.25
C PHE A 11 -20.19 33.16 -38.84
N VAL A 12 -21.30 32.69 -39.41
CA VAL A 12 -21.78 31.30 -39.58
C VAL A 12 -22.55 30.65 -38.41
N ILE A 13 -23.83 31.04 -38.30
CA ILE A 13 -24.90 30.04 -38.14
C ILE A 13 -25.26 29.57 -39.55
N VAL A 14 -25.01 28.30 -39.89
CA VAL A 14 -25.70 27.61 -40.98
C VAL A 14 -25.97 26.16 -40.56
N VAL A 15 -27.24 25.97 -40.17
CA VAL A 15 -28.10 24.80 -40.48
C VAL A 15 -27.75 23.46 -39.83
N ILE A 16 -28.49 23.12 -38.76
CA ILE A 16 -29.16 21.82 -38.65
C ILE A 16 -30.57 22.07 -38.10
N LEU A 17 -31.54 22.21 -39.00
CA LEU A 17 -32.93 21.83 -38.71
C LEU A 17 -33.05 20.33 -38.99
N LEU A 18 -33.81 19.64 -38.14
CA LEU A 18 -34.19 18.23 -38.22
C LEU A 18 -33.09 17.24 -37.81
N TYR A 19 -32.84 17.13 -36.50
CA TYR A 19 -32.88 15.89 -35.72
C TYR A 19 -32.54 16.30 -34.29
N GLY A 20 -33.44 16.01 -33.35
CA GLY A 20 -33.20 16.25 -31.93
C GLY A 20 -32.04 15.38 -31.46
N ALA A 21 -30.87 16.00 -31.29
CA ALA A 21 -29.77 15.46 -30.52
C ALA A 21 -29.26 16.60 -29.63
N THR A 22 -29.62 16.53 -28.36
CA THR A 22 -29.02 17.30 -27.28
C THR A 22 -27.52 16.99 -27.26
N LEU A 23 -26.69 17.95 -27.68
CA LEU A 23 -25.26 17.95 -27.43
C LEU A 23 -25.06 18.27 -25.93
N GLU A 24 -25.07 17.25 -25.09
CA GLU A 24 -24.56 17.37 -23.72
C GLU A 24 -23.02 17.41 -23.78
N LEU A 25 -22.45 18.51 -23.29
CA LEU A 25 -21.02 18.65 -23.04
C LEU A 25 -20.58 17.53 -22.07
N HIS A 26 -20.05 16.44 -22.59
CA HIS A 26 -19.24 15.52 -21.79
C HIS A 26 -17.95 16.26 -21.42
N SER A 27 -17.67 16.39 -20.12
CA SER A 27 -16.33 16.78 -19.68
C SER A 27 -15.35 15.77 -20.26
N ARG A 28 -14.39 16.23 -21.06
CA ARG A 28 -13.42 15.41 -21.82
C ARG A 28 -12.56 14.46 -20.95
N ASP A 29 -12.69 14.57 -19.63
CA ASP A 29 -11.87 13.87 -18.65
C ASP A 29 -12.57 12.69 -17.96
N VAL A 30 -13.88 12.49 -18.17
CA VAL A 30 -14.66 11.40 -17.57
C VAL A 30 -15.49 10.71 -18.64
N LEU A 31 -15.30 9.40 -18.78
CA LEU A 31 -16.01 8.56 -19.73
C LEU A 31 -16.76 7.45 -18.99
N ASP A 32 -18.10 7.56 -18.90
CA ASP A 32 -18.97 6.52 -18.36
C ASP A 32 -19.29 5.46 -19.42
N LEU A 33 -19.01 4.20 -19.12
CA LEU A 33 -19.08 3.12 -20.09
C LEU A 33 -20.44 2.42 -20.12
N ILE A 34 -21.19 2.42 -19.02
CA ILE A 34 -22.46 1.68 -18.93
C ILE A 34 -23.51 2.19 -19.93
N PRO A 35 -23.71 3.52 -20.13
CA PRO A 35 -24.73 4.04 -21.04
C PRO A 35 -24.55 3.63 -22.51
N PHE A 36 -23.33 3.29 -22.91
CA PHE A 36 -23.00 2.91 -24.29
C PHE A 36 -23.15 1.41 -24.57
N LEU A 37 -23.50 0.60 -23.56
CA LEU A 37 -23.70 -0.83 -23.73
C LEU A 37 -25.02 -1.14 -24.44
N ASN A 38 -24.99 -2.08 -25.38
CA ASN A 38 -26.20 -2.54 -26.04
C ASN A 38 -27.02 -3.44 -25.08
N THR A 39 -28.16 -2.92 -24.64
CA THR A 39 -29.05 -3.53 -23.64
C THR A 39 -29.96 -4.63 -24.19
N THR A 40 -29.91 -4.91 -25.49
CA THR A 40 -30.78 -5.90 -26.16
C THR A 40 -30.34 -7.36 -25.97
N HIS A 41 -29.20 -7.61 -25.31
CA HIS A 41 -28.72 -8.98 -25.08
C HIS A 41 -29.43 -9.65 -23.90
N GLN A 42 -29.72 -10.96 -24.04
CA GLN A 42 -30.26 -11.78 -22.95
C GLN A 42 -29.30 -11.82 -21.76
N GLY A 43 -29.83 -11.77 -20.54
CA GLY A 43 -29.04 -11.82 -19.30
C GLY A 43 -28.53 -10.48 -18.78
N LEU A 44 -28.93 -9.37 -19.41
CA LEU A 44 -28.72 -8.00 -18.92
C LEU A 44 -30.01 -7.47 -18.30
N THR A 45 -29.95 -7.06 -17.04
CA THR A 45 -31.06 -6.37 -16.37
C THR A 45 -30.53 -5.19 -15.59
N PHE A 46 -31.21 -4.04 -15.69
CA PHE A 46 -30.90 -2.88 -14.86
C PHE A 46 -31.68 -2.95 -13.56
N THR A 47 -31.00 -2.74 -12.44
CA THR A 47 -31.59 -2.68 -11.09
C THR A 47 -31.17 -1.40 -10.38
N ALA A 48 -31.80 -1.08 -9.25
CA ALA A 48 -31.28 -0.05 -8.35
C ALA A 48 -29.87 -0.45 -7.89
N GLY A 49 -28.95 0.51 -7.92
CA GLY A 49 -27.56 0.32 -7.49
C GLY A 49 -27.35 0.56 -5.99
N VAL A 50 -26.10 0.80 -5.60
CA VAL A 50 -25.72 1.19 -4.22
C VAL A 50 -26.37 2.51 -3.85
N ASP A 51 -26.19 3.50 -4.73
CA ASP A 51 -26.79 4.81 -4.61
C ASP A 51 -27.97 4.85 -5.60
N ASN A 52 -29.17 5.26 -5.15
CA ASN A 52 -30.40 5.31 -5.97
C ASN A 52 -30.34 6.32 -7.13
N THR A 53 -29.18 6.94 -7.35
CA THR A 53 -28.92 7.97 -8.37
C THR A 53 -28.59 7.38 -9.74
N THR A 54 -27.95 6.22 -9.80
CA THR A 54 -27.56 5.55 -11.06
C THR A 54 -28.02 4.09 -11.05
N GLN A 55 -28.26 3.53 -12.24
CA GLN A 55 -28.70 2.13 -12.37
C GLN A 55 -27.50 1.19 -12.39
N ALA A 56 -27.66 0.03 -11.76
CA ALA A 56 -26.69 -1.05 -11.81
C ALA A 56 -27.04 -2.04 -12.94
N LEU A 57 -26.04 -2.43 -13.72
CA LEU A 57 -26.10 -3.48 -14.71
C LEU A 57 -25.85 -4.85 -14.07
N VAL A 58 -26.87 -5.69 -14.01
CA VAL A 58 -26.76 -7.06 -13.51
C VAL A 58 -26.45 -8.02 -14.66
N LEU A 59 -25.46 -8.89 -14.43
CA LEU A 59 -24.85 -9.81 -15.37
C LEU A 59 -25.00 -11.25 -14.85
N THR A 60 -25.98 -11.99 -15.39
CA THR A 60 -26.30 -13.36 -14.92
C THR A 60 -25.98 -14.46 -15.93
N ASP A 61 -26.04 -14.16 -17.23
CA ASP A 61 -25.98 -15.19 -18.29
C ASP A 61 -24.56 -15.40 -18.85
N SER A 62 -24.33 -16.61 -19.34
CA SER A 62 -23.07 -17.15 -19.87
C SER A 62 -22.82 -16.86 -21.36
N LYS A 63 -23.79 -16.32 -22.09
CA LYS A 63 -23.63 -15.90 -23.49
C LYS A 63 -24.02 -14.44 -23.70
N ARG A 64 -23.02 -13.55 -23.74
CA ARG A 64 -23.22 -12.11 -23.98
C ARG A 64 -22.02 -11.50 -24.69
N LYS A 65 -22.25 -10.40 -25.42
CA LYS A 65 -21.20 -9.65 -26.12
C LYS A 65 -21.27 -8.17 -25.76
N LEU A 66 -20.74 -7.83 -24.59
CA LEU A 66 -20.65 -6.47 -24.06
C LEU A 66 -19.42 -5.72 -24.58
N ALA A 67 -19.30 -5.65 -25.91
CA ALA A 67 -18.31 -4.78 -26.55
C ALA A 67 -18.89 -3.38 -26.66
N LEU A 68 -18.10 -2.37 -26.32
CA LEU A 68 -18.46 -0.97 -26.52
C LEU A 68 -18.40 -0.63 -28.02
N PRO A 69 -19.16 0.39 -28.48
CA PRO A 69 -19.05 0.89 -29.85
C PRO A 69 -17.61 1.28 -30.19
N ASP A 70 -17.23 1.14 -31.47
CA ASP A 70 -15.86 1.43 -31.91
C ASP A 70 -15.47 2.90 -31.63
N LEU A 71 -16.41 3.84 -31.75
CA LEU A 71 -16.20 5.25 -31.43
C LEU A 71 -15.75 5.45 -29.97
N VAL A 72 -16.47 4.86 -29.02
CA VAL A 72 -16.19 4.94 -27.57
C VAL A 72 -14.89 4.21 -27.22
N SER A 73 -14.63 3.07 -27.88
CA SER A 73 -13.38 2.33 -27.71
C SER A 73 -12.16 3.15 -28.14
N GLN A 74 -12.26 3.89 -29.26
CA GLN A 74 -11.20 4.77 -29.73
C GLN A 74 -10.99 5.98 -28.82
N GLU A 75 -12.07 6.58 -28.32
CA GLU A 75 -11.99 7.68 -27.35
C GLU A 75 -11.25 7.27 -26.06
N ALA A 76 -11.59 6.10 -25.50
CA ALA A 76 -10.90 5.56 -24.33
C ALA A 76 -9.40 5.27 -24.60
N LEU A 77 -9.05 4.80 -25.79
CA LEU A 77 -7.65 4.61 -26.19
C LEU A 77 -6.89 5.94 -26.32
N VAL A 78 -7.55 6.99 -26.82
CA VAL A 78 -6.98 8.35 -26.85
C VAL A 78 -6.75 8.88 -25.44
N MET A 79 -7.69 8.65 -24.51
CA MET A 79 -7.52 9.03 -23.09
C MET A 79 -6.28 8.37 -22.48
N LEU A 80 -6.08 7.06 -22.70
CA LEU A 80 -4.88 6.32 -22.25
C LEU A 80 -3.58 6.84 -22.86
N LYS A 81 -3.62 7.24 -24.13
CA LYS A 81 -2.46 7.74 -24.87
C LYS A 81 -2.06 9.15 -24.44
N GLU A 82 -3.02 10.06 -24.29
CA GLU A 82 -2.77 11.49 -24.11
C GLU A 82 -2.50 11.90 -22.65
N HIS A 83 -3.01 11.17 -21.65
CA HIS A 83 -2.98 11.62 -20.25
C HIS A 83 -2.07 10.78 -19.38
N SER A 84 -1.06 11.39 -18.73
CA SER A 84 -0.10 10.70 -17.88
C SER A 84 -0.74 9.94 -16.71
N GLU A 85 -1.88 10.42 -16.22
CA GLU A 85 -2.68 9.80 -15.16
C GLU A 85 -4.03 9.32 -15.71
N VAL A 86 -4.37 8.07 -15.41
CA VAL A 86 -5.66 7.48 -15.76
C VAL A 86 -6.16 6.65 -14.61
N THR A 87 -7.41 6.86 -14.21
CA THR A 87 -8.07 6.13 -13.14
C THR A 87 -9.28 5.38 -13.67
N PHE A 88 -9.35 4.09 -13.38
CA PHE A 88 -10.51 3.25 -13.65
C PHE A 88 -11.36 3.17 -12.40
N LEU A 89 -12.62 3.56 -12.50
CA LEU A 89 -13.60 3.48 -11.43
C LEU A 89 -14.63 2.40 -11.76
N ALA A 90 -15.04 1.64 -10.76
CA ALA A 90 -16.17 0.73 -10.86
C ALA A 90 -16.80 0.54 -9.48
N THR A 91 -18.12 0.57 -9.41
CA THR A 91 -18.88 0.08 -8.25
C THR A 91 -19.42 -1.29 -8.62
N LEU A 92 -19.08 -2.33 -7.87
CA LEU A 92 -19.39 -3.70 -8.27
C LEU A 92 -19.84 -4.57 -7.11
N LYS A 93 -20.68 -5.55 -7.43
CA LYS A 93 -21.09 -6.62 -6.51
C LYS A 93 -20.92 -7.94 -7.25
N GLN A 94 -20.00 -8.79 -6.81
CA GLN A 94 -19.66 -10.01 -7.53
C GLN A 94 -20.17 -11.26 -6.80
N ASP A 95 -20.67 -12.23 -7.55
CA ASP A 95 -21.13 -13.52 -7.03
C ASP A 95 -19.98 -14.28 -6.33
N ILE A 96 -20.31 -15.01 -5.26
CA ILE A 96 -19.32 -15.65 -4.39
C ILE A 96 -18.45 -16.65 -5.19
N GLY A 97 -17.14 -16.44 -5.15
CA GLY A 97 -16.16 -17.32 -5.81
C GLY A 97 -16.12 -17.24 -7.35
N ASP A 98 -16.92 -16.38 -7.97
CA ASP A 98 -16.90 -16.17 -9.42
C ASP A 98 -15.64 -15.41 -9.87
N SER A 99 -15.25 -15.52 -11.14
CA SER A 99 -14.07 -14.82 -11.66
C SER A 99 -14.36 -14.25 -13.04
N GLY A 100 -14.04 -12.97 -13.23
CA GLY A 100 -14.33 -12.28 -14.48
C GLY A 100 -13.68 -10.91 -14.59
N SER A 101 -13.70 -10.40 -15.82
CA SER A 101 -13.12 -9.11 -16.18
C SER A 101 -14.12 -7.99 -15.88
N ILE A 102 -13.67 -6.96 -15.18
CA ILE A 102 -14.45 -5.75 -14.90
C ILE A 102 -14.39 -4.82 -16.10
N VAL A 103 -13.16 -4.49 -16.55
CA VAL A 103 -12.86 -3.69 -17.74
C VAL A 103 -11.71 -4.32 -18.51
N ALA A 104 -11.84 -4.44 -19.83
CA ALA A 104 -10.78 -4.97 -20.69
C ALA A 104 -10.66 -4.25 -22.04
N PHE A 105 -9.44 -3.89 -22.40
CA PHE A 105 -9.01 -3.55 -23.75
C PHE A 105 -8.42 -4.79 -24.39
N SER A 106 -9.16 -5.40 -25.31
CA SER A 106 -8.76 -6.66 -25.92
C SER A 106 -9.10 -6.74 -27.40
N SER A 107 -8.38 -7.61 -28.11
CA SER A 107 -8.68 -8.01 -29.48
C SER A 107 -8.58 -9.52 -29.57
N ASP A 108 -9.74 -10.19 -29.64
CA ASP A 108 -9.92 -11.65 -29.70
C ASP A 108 -9.17 -12.43 -28.60
N VAL A 109 -7.87 -12.65 -28.77
CA VAL A 109 -6.99 -13.40 -27.87
C VAL A 109 -6.06 -12.48 -27.08
N MET A 110 -5.70 -11.32 -27.65
CA MET A 110 -4.72 -10.39 -27.08
C MET A 110 -5.34 -9.50 -26.00
N ARG A 111 -4.64 -9.39 -24.88
CA ARG A 111 -4.97 -8.51 -23.75
C ARG A 111 -4.02 -7.33 -23.78
N PHE A 112 -4.53 -6.13 -24.08
CA PHE A 112 -3.72 -4.92 -24.02
C PHE A 112 -3.68 -4.39 -22.59
N LEU A 113 -4.85 -4.29 -21.96
CA LEU A 113 -5.05 -3.91 -20.57
C LEU A 113 -6.32 -4.59 -20.04
N GLU A 114 -6.29 -5.17 -18.85
CA GLU A 114 -7.45 -5.85 -18.24
C GLU A 114 -7.41 -5.75 -16.72
N ILE A 115 -8.55 -5.40 -16.12
CA ILE A 115 -8.79 -5.50 -14.68
C ILE A 115 -9.69 -6.71 -14.45
N GLU A 116 -9.11 -7.76 -13.87
CA GLU A 116 -9.78 -9.04 -13.59
C GLU A 116 -9.98 -9.19 -12.07
N SER A 117 -11.18 -9.58 -11.66
CA SER A 117 -11.45 -10.05 -10.30
C SER A 117 -11.52 -11.57 -10.30
N SER A 118 -10.68 -12.23 -9.49
CA SER A 118 -10.60 -13.67 -9.36
C SER A 118 -11.08 -14.13 -7.98
N GLY A 119 -12.40 -14.35 -7.83
CA GLY A 119 -12.99 -14.87 -6.60
C GLY A 119 -12.54 -16.28 -6.20
N ARG A 120 -12.02 -17.10 -7.11
CA ARG A 120 -11.50 -18.44 -6.77
C ARG A 120 -10.18 -18.39 -6.00
N LYS A 121 -9.46 -17.28 -6.10
CA LYS A 121 -8.14 -17.07 -5.51
C LYS A 121 -8.08 -15.85 -4.59
N ASP A 122 -9.23 -15.20 -4.39
CA ASP A 122 -9.36 -13.99 -3.58
C ASP A 122 -8.35 -12.90 -3.95
N GLU A 123 -8.28 -12.58 -5.25
CA GLU A 123 -7.33 -11.62 -5.78
C GLU A 123 -7.90 -10.77 -6.91
N ILE A 124 -7.39 -9.53 -6.98
CA ILE A 124 -7.59 -8.60 -8.09
C ILE A 124 -6.32 -8.64 -8.94
N ARG A 125 -6.47 -8.71 -10.26
CA ARG A 125 -5.36 -8.77 -11.21
C ARG A 125 -5.44 -7.62 -12.19
N PHE A 126 -4.33 -6.91 -12.33
CA PHE A 126 -4.14 -5.91 -13.37
C PHE A 126 -3.18 -6.44 -14.41
N HIS A 127 -3.71 -6.80 -15.58
CA HIS A 127 -2.93 -7.21 -16.74
C HIS A 127 -2.63 -5.98 -17.59
N TYR A 128 -1.37 -5.79 -17.94
CA TYR A 128 -0.94 -4.66 -18.78
C TYR A 128 0.19 -5.08 -19.71
N THR A 129 0.39 -4.35 -20.80
CA THR A 129 1.49 -4.62 -21.74
C THR A 129 2.67 -3.70 -21.43
N HIS A 130 3.87 -4.25 -21.39
CA HIS A 130 5.14 -3.52 -21.26
C HIS A 130 6.14 -4.11 -22.25
N ASP A 131 6.74 -3.27 -23.09
CA ASP A 131 7.68 -3.70 -24.13
C ASP A 131 7.11 -4.85 -24.99
N ARG A 132 5.81 -4.77 -25.30
CA ARG A 132 5.07 -5.77 -26.09
C ARG A 132 4.89 -7.14 -25.41
N GLN A 133 5.15 -7.23 -24.11
CA GLN A 133 4.90 -8.42 -23.30
C GLN A 133 3.81 -8.16 -22.26
N ILE A 134 2.96 -9.16 -22.02
CA ILE A 134 1.90 -9.07 -21.00
C ILE A 134 2.55 -9.28 -19.62
N ARG A 135 2.27 -8.35 -18.71
CA ARG A 135 2.63 -8.37 -17.29
C ARG A 135 1.36 -8.39 -16.45
N VAL A 136 1.46 -8.92 -15.24
CA VAL A 136 0.32 -9.08 -14.34
C VAL A 136 0.70 -8.65 -12.94
N GLU A 137 0.05 -7.62 -12.43
CA GLU A 137 0.08 -7.29 -11.01
C GLU A 137 -1.07 -7.99 -10.30
N THR A 138 -0.75 -8.72 -9.23
CA THR A 138 -1.72 -9.47 -8.44
C THR A 138 -1.82 -8.90 -7.03
N PHE A 139 -3.04 -8.58 -6.62
CA PHE A 139 -3.39 -7.97 -5.34
C PHE A 139 -4.31 -8.92 -4.57
N PRO A 140 -3.85 -9.50 -3.44
CA PRO A 140 -4.72 -10.30 -2.58
C PRO A 140 -5.85 -9.44 -2.01
N TYR A 141 -7.07 -9.66 -2.49
CA TYR A 141 -8.29 -9.00 -2.03
C TYR A 141 -9.52 -9.73 -2.58
N ARG A 142 -10.48 -10.06 -1.72
CA ARG A 142 -11.71 -10.74 -2.11
C ARG A 142 -12.80 -9.72 -2.44
N LEU A 143 -13.09 -9.52 -3.74
CA LEU A 143 -14.27 -8.79 -4.22
C LEU A 143 -15.51 -9.68 -4.41
N ALA A 144 -15.31 -10.99 -4.56
CA ALA A 144 -16.35 -11.97 -4.84
C ALA A 144 -17.00 -12.48 -3.54
N ASP A 145 -17.62 -11.58 -2.79
CA ASP A 145 -18.26 -11.85 -1.51
C ASP A 145 -19.78 -11.53 -1.50
N ASN A 146 -20.35 -11.22 -2.67
CA ASN A 146 -21.74 -10.81 -2.87
C ASN A 146 -22.14 -9.54 -2.10
N ARG A 147 -21.18 -8.64 -1.84
CA ARG A 147 -21.42 -7.28 -1.34
C ARG A 147 -20.97 -6.24 -2.36
N TRP A 148 -21.43 -5.01 -2.15
CA TRP A 148 -21.06 -3.89 -2.99
C TRP A 148 -19.70 -3.33 -2.57
N HIS A 149 -18.85 -3.12 -3.57
CA HIS A 149 -17.53 -2.54 -3.40
C HIS A 149 -17.29 -1.39 -4.38
N LYS A 150 -16.63 -0.34 -3.91
CA LYS A 150 -16.15 0.78 -4.71
C LYS A 150 -14.69 0.56 -5.07
N LEU A 151 -14.41 0.17 -6.31
CA LEU A 151 -13.07 -0.09 -6.83
C LEU A 151 -12.55 1.12 -7.60
N ALA A 152 -11.37 1.62 -7.22
CA ALA A 152 -10.64 2.62 -8.00
C ALA A 152 -9.19 2.16 -8.23
N LEU A 153 -8.79 2.05 -9.49
CA LEU A 153 -7.41 1.72 -9.89
C LEU A 153 -6.81 2.90 -10.65
N SER A 154 -5.87 3.60 -10.02
CA SER A 154 -5.21 4.78 -10.58
C SER A 154 -3.80 4.44 -11.07
N LEU A 155 -3.50 4.80 -12.31
CA LEU A 155 -2.21 4.64 -12.96
C LEU A 155 -1.61 6.02 -13.23
N SER A 156 -0.50 6.34 -12.56
CA SER A 156 0.27 7.58 -12.78
C SER A 156 1.72 7.23 -13.14
N GLY A 157 2.05 7.25 -14.44
CA GLY A 157 3.36 6.84 -14.92
C GLY A 157 3.72 5.38 -14.58
N THR A 158 4.64 5.19 -13.63
CA THR A 158 5.05 3.88 -13.09
C THR A 158 4.39 3.54 -11.75
N HIS A 159 3.53 4.42 -11.22
CA HIS A 159 2.82 4.20 -9.97
C HIS A 159 1.42 3.66 -10.24
N LEU A 160 1.10 2.56 -9.58
CA LEU A 160 -0.21 1.93 -9.61
C LEU A 160 -0.79 1.93 -8.21
N THR A 161 -1.94 2.58 -8.04
CA THR A 161 -2.63 2.73 -6.76
C THR A 161 -3.99 2.07 -6.85
N LEU A 162 -4.27 1.13 -5.94
CA LEU A 162 -5.53 0.41 -5.86
C LEU A 162 -6.25 0.81 -4.57
N LEU A 163 -7.44 1.36 -4.73
CA LEU A 163 -8.36 1.68 -3.65
C LEU A 163 -9.59 0.76 -3.73
N VAL A 164 -10.04 0.29 -2.58
CA VAL A 164 -11.31 -0.41 -2.42
C VAL A 164 -12.07 0.24 -1.28
N ASP A 165 -13.34 0.54 -1.50
CA ASP A 165 -14.23 1.20 -0.53
C ASP A 165 -13.65 2.51 0.02
N CYS A 166 -13.04 3.28 -0.88
CA CYS A 166 -12.38 4.55 -0.59
C CYS A 166 -11.18 4.46 0.36
N VAL A 167 -10.62 3.26 0.53
CA VAL A 167 -9.39 3.03 1.28
C VAL A 167 -8.31 2.58 0.30
N LYS A 168 -7.15 3.24 0.34
CA LYS A 168 -5.96 2.78 -0.40
C LYS A 168 -5.47 1.47 0.18
N ILE A 169 -5.64 0.37 -0.57
CA ILE A 169 -5.24 -0.98 -0.14
C ILE A 169 -3.81 -1.28 -0.59
N TYR A 170 -3.47 -0.92 -1.84
CA TYR A 170 -2.14 -1.18 -2.40
C TYR A 170 -1.61 0.03 -3.17
N GLU A 171 -0.30 0.20 -3.11
CA GLU A 171 0.46 1.14 -3.93
C GLU A 171 1.73 0.42 -4.40
N ARG A 172 1.93 0.34 -5.72
CA ARG A 172 3.04 -0.38 -6.33
C ARG A 172 3.75 0.47 -7.37
N VAL A 173 5.05 0.27 -7.48
CA VAL A 173 5.84 0.74 -8.61
C VAL A 173 5.90 -0.40 -9.62
N ILE A 174 5.34 -0.18 -10.80
CA ILE A 174 5.27 -1.13 -11.91
C ILE A 174 6.16 -0.68 -13.06
N GLN A 175 6.43 -1.59 -14.00
CA GLN A 175 7.05 -1.23 -15.26
C GLN A 175 6.15 -0.29 -16.07
N THR A 176 6.74 0.50 -16.97
CA THR A 176 5.98 1.46 -17.79
C THR A 176 4.92 0.75 -18.63
N VAL A 177 3.68 1.21 -18.56
CA VAL A 177 2.58 0.64 -19.33
C VAL A 177 2.64 1.16 -20.77
N ASP A 178 2.58 0.25 -21.74
CA ASP A 178 2.45 0.58 -23.16
C ASP A 178 1.12 1.30 -23.38
N ARG A 179 1.16 2.48 -24.01
CA ARG A 179 -0.03 3.35 -24.21
C ARG A 179 -0.61 3.28 -25.62
N VAL A 180 0.09 2.61 -26.52
CA VAL A 180 -0.31 2.44 -27.92
C VAL A 180 -0.39 0.95 -28.21
N PRO A 181 -1.55 0.44 -28.67
CA PRO A 181 -1.66 -0.94 -29.09
C PRO A 181 -0.76 -1.23 -30.29
N ILE A 182 -0.10 -2.39 -30.30
CA ILE A 182 0.86 -2.76 -31.35
C ILE A 182 0.12 -3.23 -32.61
N LEU A 183 -0.90 -4.08 -32.45
CA LEU A 183 -1.63 -4.78 -33.52
C LEU A 183 -3.06 -5.12 -33.07
N GLY A 184 -4.03 -5.00 -33.98
CA GLY A 184 -5.42 -5.45 -33.80
C GLY A 184 -6.43 -4.31 -33.56
N ASN A 185 -7.69 -4.55 -33.92
CA ASN A 185 -8.79 -3.64 -33.62
C ASN A 185 -9.20 -3.84 -32.15
N ILE A 186 -8.44 -3.23 -31.24
CA ILE A 186 -8.71 -3.27 -29.79
C ILE A 186 -10.09 -2.68 -29.54
N LYS A 187 -10.93 -3.48 -28.88
CA LYS A 187 -12.24 -3.04 -28.40
C LYS A 187 -12.22 -2.94 -26.88
N LEU A 188 -13.00 -2.01 -26.35
CA LEU A 188 -13.27 -1.90 -24.94
C LEU A 188 -14.45 -2.80 -24.57
N TYR A 189 -14.29 -3.56 -23.49
CA TYR A 189 -15.30 -4.45 -22.94
C TYR A 189 -15.53 -4.13 -21.46
N VAL A 190 -16.78 -4.27 -21.02
CA VAL A 190 -17.20 -4.14 -19.62
C VAL A 190 -17.88 -5.43 -19.19
N GLY A 191 -17.50 -5.98 -18.03
CA GLY A 191 -18.05 -7.22 -17.50
C GLY A 191 -17.67 -8.49 -18.28
N GLN A 192 -16.71 -8.39 -19.20
CA GLN A 192 -16.14 -9.51 -19.96
C GLN A 192 -14.80 -9.11 -20.58
N ARG A 193 -13.96 -10.10 -20.94
CA ARG A 193 -12.71 -9.85 -21.66
C ARG A 193 -12.90 -9.81 -23.16
N ASN A 194 -13.69 -10.73 -23.70
CA ASN A 194 -14.03 -10.83 -25.12
C ASN A 194 -15.44 -11.44 -25.25
N GLY A 195 -15.85 -11.85 -26.45
CA GLY A 195 -17.19 -12.42 -26.67
C GLY A 195 -17.50 -13.76 -25.97
N GLN A 196 -16.53 -14.43 -25.34
CA GLN A 196 -16.72 -15.77 -24.76
C GLN A 196 -15.95 -16.07 -23.45
N LEU A 197 -15.03 -15.20 -23.01
CA LEU A 197 -14.11 -15.47 -21.89
C LEU A 197 -14.16 -14.39 -20.80
N ALA A 198 -13.81 -14.81 -19.58
CA ALA A 198 -13.73 -13.98 -18.37
C ALA A 198 -15.03 -13.20 -18.10
N LEU A 199 -16.16 -13.90 -18.14
CA LEU A 199 -17.50 -13.34 -17.93
C LEU A 199 -17.70 -13.03 -16.45
N PHE A 200 -17.77 -11.74 -16.09
CA PHE A 200 -18.07 -11.30 -14.72
C PHE A 200 -19.52 -11.62 -14.33
N ARG A 201 -19.75 -12.34 -13.23
CA ARG A 201 -21.10 -12.55 -12.71
C ARG A 201 -21.37 -11.68 -11.49
N GLY A 202 -22.48 -10.94 -11.51
CA GLY A 202 -22.85 -10.03 -10.45
C GLY A 202 -23.50 -8.75 -10.98
N ALA A 203 -23.25 -7.61 -10.35
CA ALA A 203 -23.71 -6.29 -10.76
C ALA A 203 -22.55 -5.30 -10.91
N LEU A 204 -22.62 -4.44 -11.91
CA LEU A 204 -21.68 -3.34 -12.18
C LEU A 204 -22.43 -2.02 -12.24
N GLN A 205 -21.88 -0.97 -11.66
CA GLN A 205 -22.42 0.37 -11.59
C GLN A 205 -21.26 1.37 -11.70
N ASP A 206 -21.51 2.56 -12.28
CA ASP A 206 -20.53 3.65 -12.38
C ASP A 206 -19.15 3.21 -12.90
N VAL A 207 -19.13 2.43 -13.98
CA VAL A 207 -17.88 1.98 -14.60
C VAL A 207 -17.34 3.10 -15.49
N GLN A 208 -16.31 3.81 -15.01
CA GLN A 208 -15.82 5.04 -15.62
C GLN A 208 -14.31 5.01 -15.85
N ILE A 209 -13.86 5.71 -16.89
CA ILE A 209 -12.44 6.03 -17.12
C ILE A 209 -12.26 7.53 -16.91
N VAL A 210 -11.35 7.89 -16.03
CA VAL A 210 -11.12 9.27 -15.58
C VAL A 210 -9.67 9.66 -15.82
N THR A 211 -9.41 10.78 -16.47
CA THR A 211 -8.06 11.31 -16.72
C THR A 211 -7.68 12.50 -15.85
N GLN A 212 -8.59 12.93 -14.96
CA GLN A 212 -8.32 13.97 -13.97
C GLN A 212 -7.26 13.50 -12.96
N THR A 213 -6.46 14.45 -12.47
CA THR A 213 -5.54 14.19 -11.36
C THR A 213 -6.33 13.72 -10.14
N HIS A 214 -5.85 12.66 -9.49
CA HIS A 214 -6.57 12.02 -8.38
C HIS A 214 -8.03 11.64 -8.72
N GLY A 215 -8.28 11.11 -9.93
CA GLY A 215 -9.62 10.76 -10.40
C GLY A 215 -10.44 9.84 -9.46
N TYR A 216 -9.79 9.12 -8.55
CA TYR A 216 -10.45 8.34 -7.49
C TYR A 216 -11.33 9.20 -6.57
N LEU A 217 -11.09 10.51 -6.47
CA LEU A 217 -11.88 11.43 -5.66
C LEU A 217 -13.33 11.60 -6.17
N LEU A 218 -13.60 11.31 -7.44
CA LEU A 218 -14.98 11.31 -7.97
C LEU A 218 -15.85 10.24 -7.30
N GLN A 219 -15.27 9.08 -7.01
CA GLN A 219 -15.95 8.01 -6.27
C GLN A 219 -15.77 8.16 -4.75
N CYS A 220 -14.68 8.83 -4.32
CA CYS A 220 -14.24 8.92 -2.93
C CYS A 220 -13.78 10.34 -2.51
N PRO A 221 -14.69 11.31 -2.35
CA PRO A 221 -14.35 12.72 -2.14
C PRO A 221 -13.55 12.99 -0.86
N ASN A 222 -13.70 12.13 0.15
CA ASN A 222 -13.07 12.29 1.47
C ASN A 222 -11.75 11.51 1.61
N SER A 223 -11.25 10.87 0.55
CA SER A 223 -10.05 10.04 0.60
C SER A 223 -8.75 10.86 0.70
N ASP A 224 -8.79 12.17 0.46
CA ASP A 224 -7.62 13.07 0.40
C ASP A 224 -7.34 13.81 1.72
N THR A 225 -7.50 13.16 2.87
CA THR A 225 -7.07 13.73 4.16
C THR A 225 -5.55 13.75 4.34
N ALA A 226 -4.76 13.50 3.28
CA ALA A 226 -3.30 13.48 3.28
C ALA A 226 -2.65 14.86 3.07
N CYS A 227 -3.40 15.92 2.77
CA CYS A 227 -2.86 17.27 2.82
C CYS A 227 -2.77 17.76 4.27
N PRO A 228 -1.57 17.99 4.84
CA PRO A 228 -1.47 18.57 6.17
C PRO A 228 -2.11 19.96 6.16
N THR A 229 -2.93 20.25 7.16
CA THR A 229 -3.48 21.59 7.36
C THR A 229 -2.34 22.62 7.47
N CYS A 230 -2.57 23.88 7.09
CA CYS A 230 -1.56 24.94 7.24
C CYS A 230 -0.97 25.00 8.67
N ALA A 231 -1.76 24.66 9.68
CA ALA A 231 -1.32 24.57 11.06
C ALA A 231 -0.33 23.41 11.32
N GLN A 232 -0.55 22.24 10.71
CA GLN A 232 0.38 21.10 10.78
C GLN A 232 1.68 21.38 10.05
N PHE A 233 1.64 22.10 8.92
CA PHE A 233 2.84 22.54 8.21
C PHE A 233 3.69 23.50 9.06
N GLN A 234 3.06 24.48 9.71
CA GLN A 234 3.73 25.41 10.63
C GLN A 234 4.31 24.70 11.86
N ALA A 235 3.59 23.70 12.39
CA ALA A 235 4.09 22.89 13.50
C ALA A 235 5.35 22.09 13.11
N MET A 236 5.36 21.51 11.90
CA MET A 236 6.54 20.80 11.38
C MET A 236 7.71 21.75 11.11
N GLU A 237 7.46 22.93 10.53
CA GLU A 237 8.51 23.94 10.33
C GLU A 237 9.13 24.38 11.67
N GLN A 238 8.31 24.55 12.70
CA GLN A 238 8.77 24.89 14.04
C GLN A 238 9.58 23.76 14.67
N GLN A 239 9.18 22.50 14.46
CA GLN A 239 9.95 21.34 14.90
C GLN A 239 11.31 21.24 14.22
N VAL A 240 11.38 21.50 12.91
CA VAL A 240 12.65 21.53 12.17
C VAL A 240 13.56 22.63 12.72
N LYS A 241 13.04 23.85 12.96
CA LYS A 241 13.81 24.94 13.58
C LYS A 241 14.32 24.57 14.98
N ASN A 242 13.51 23.89 15.78
CA ASN A 242 13.92 23.43 17.12
C ASN A 242 15.05 22.40 17.03
N ILE A 243 14.98 21.46 16.09
CA ILE A 243 16.05 20.46 15.88
C ILE A 243 17.36 21.14 15.46
N TYR A 244 17.30 22.12 14.55
CA TYR A 244 18.48 22.89 14.17
C TYR A 244 19.11 23.63 15.35
N SER A 245 18.29 24.19 16.24
CA SER A 245 18.75 24.85 17.46
C SER A 245 19.43 23.86 18.43
N MET A 246 18.83 22.68 18.63
CA MET A 246 19.43 21.63 19.47
C MET A 246 20.75 21.13 18.90
N TYR A 247 20.81 20.91 17.58
CA TYR A 247 22.04 20.52 16.90
C TYR A 247 23.16 21.54 17.08
N HIS A 248 22.83 22.84 16.94
CA HIS A 248 23.81 23.91 17.11
C HIS A 248 24.34 23.98 18.55
N ASN A 249 23.45 23.88 19.55
CA ASN A 249 23.84 23.85 20.96
C ASN A 249 24.71 22.63 21.30
N LEU A 250 24.35 21.45 20.79
CA LEU A 250 25.12 20.22 21.00
C LEU A 250 26.51 20.32 20.37
N SER A 251 26.61 20.91 19.17
CA SER A 251 27.89 21.17 18.51
C SER A 251 28.79 22.06 19.35
N LEU A 252 28.22 23.09 19.99
CA LEU A 252 28.97 24.01 20.84
C LEU A 252 29.43 23.35 22.15
N GLU A 253 28.55 22.58 22.80
CA GLU A 253 28.89 21.79 24.00
C GLU A 253 29.99 20.77 23.71
N LEU A 254 29.92 20.09 22.56
CA LEU A 254 30.94 19.14 22.14
C LEU A 254 32.30 19.82 21.93
N GLN A 255 32.31 21.03 21.37
CA GLN A 255 33.53 21.80 21.17
C GLN A 255 34.16 22.22 22.50
N ARG A 256 33.36 22.62 23.49
CA ARG A 256 33.82 22.91 24.86
C ARG A 256 34.35 21.66 25.56
N ALA A 257 33.68 20.53 25.42
CA ALA A 257 34.12 19.26 25.99
C ALA A 257 35.48 18.83 25.40
N LYS A 258 35.66 18.99 24.07
CA LYS A 258 36.94 18.73 23.40
C LYS A 258 38.06 19.63 23.94
N GLN A 259 37.80 20.92 24.16
CA GLN A 259 38.78 21.85 24.73
C GLN A 259 39.20 21.44 26.15
N ARG A 260 38.24 21.06 27.00
CA ARG A 260 38.54 20.56 28.36
C ARG A 260 39.37 19.28 28.35
N ILE A 261 39.08 18.35 27.45
CA ILE A 261 39.86 17.11 27.31
C ILE A 261 41.29 17.44 26.83
N ALA A 262 41.45 18.34 25.87
CA ALA A 262 42.78 18.77 25.41
C ALA A 262 43.61 19.43 26.53
N GLU A 263 42.98 20.25 27.39
CA GLU A 263 43.62 20.83 28.58
C GLU A 263 44.04 19.74 29.60
N LEU A 264 43.19 18.72 29.80
CA LEU A 264 43.50 17.59 30.68
C LEU A 264 44.59 16.68 30.11
N GLU A 265 44.65 16.46 28.79
CA GLU A 265 45.72 15.71 28.13
C GLU A 265 47.07 16.44 28.20
N GLN A 266 47.06 17.77 28.14
CA GLN A 266 48.25 18.58 28.34
C GLN A 266 48.75 18.51 29.79
N ASN A 267 47.84 18.49 30.77
CA ASN A 267 48.16 18.28 32.18
C ASN A 267 48.63 16.85 32.49
N ARG A 268 48.17 15.85 31.72
CA ARG A 268 48.62 14.45 31.85
C ARG A 268 50.07 14.23 31.35
N LYS A 269 50.62 15.13 30.53
CA LYS A 269 52.04 15.10 30.15
C LYS A 269 53.00 15.54 31.28
N PHE A 270 52.49 16.06 32.39
CA PHE A 270 53.29 16.48 33.57
C PHE A 270 52.99 15.68 34.86
N GLY A 271 52.22 14.59 34.79
CA GLY A 271 51.82 13.78 35.96
C GLY A 271 52.49 12.40 35.99
N ILE A 272 53.31 12.19 37.00
CA ILE A 272 54.06 10.96 37.33
C ILE A 272 53.14 9.73 37.52
N LEU A 273 53.57 8.57 37.00
CA LEU A 273 52.97 7.24 37.18
C LEU A 273 52.87 6.86 38.68
N ILE A 274 51.71 6.38 39.13
CA ILE A 274 51.59 5.51 40.31
C ILE A 274 50.99 4.18 39.86
N PRO A 275 51.69 3.04 39.98
CA PRO A 275 51.11 1.73 39.72
C PRO A 275 50.40 1.24 40.98
N VAL A 276 49.11 0.92 40.88
CA VAL A 276 48.40 0.18 41.95
C VAL A 276 48.59 -1.31 41.66
N LEU A 277 49.45 -1.95 42.45
CA LEU A 277 49.57 -3.40 42.52
C LEU A 277 48.34 -3.97 43.25
N SER A 278 47.67 -4.96 42.66
CA SER A 278 46.70 -5.80 43.39
C SER A 278 47.29 -7.20 43.52
N VAL A 279 47.56 -7.64 44.76
CA VAL A 279 48.01 -8.99 45.11
C VAL A 279 46.79 -9.89 45.29
N CYS A 280 46.84 -11.12 44.77
CA CYS A 280 45.79 -12.13 44.95
C CYS A 280 46.22 -13.16 46.01
N VAL A 281 45.35 -13.48 46.96
CA VAL A 281 45.55 -14.56 47.96
C VAL A 281 44.50 -15.64 47.73
N ARG A 282 44.95 -16.89 47.66
CA ARG A 282 44.15 -18.10 47.46
C ARG A 282 43.63 -18.59 48.82
N MET A 283 42.31 -18.73 48.99
CA MET A 283 41.73 -19.55 50.07
C MET A 283 40.76 -20.58 49.49
N GLU A 284 40.83 -21.77 50.08
CA GLU A 284 40.19 -23.01 49.68
C GLU A 284 38.67 -23.03 49.89
N HIS A 285 38.00 -23.72 48.97
CA HIS A 285 36.68 -24.36 49.11
C HIS A 285 35.52 -23.50 49.63
N GLN A 286 35.12 -22.50 48.84
CA GLN A 286 33.74 -22.04 48.79
C GLN A 286 33.46 -21.49 47.39
N ILE A 287 32.55 -22.12 46.62
CA ILE A 287 32.10 -21.56 45.33
C ILE A 287 31.16 -20.40 45.67
N VAL A 288 31.75 -19.24 45.95
CA VAL A 288 31.04 -17.97 45.94
C VAL A 288 30.92 -17.58 44.47
N ARG A 289 29.71 -17.26 43.99
CA ARG A 289 29.59 -16.52 42.72
C ARG A 289 30.27 -15.17 42.95
N MET A 290 31.52 -15.05 42.54
CA MET A 290 32.18 -13.75 42.44
C MET A 290 31.51 -13.01 41.29
N ASP A 291 30.88 -11.89 41.62
CA ASP A 291 30.44 -10.94 40.62
C ASP A 291 31.68 -10.32 39.97
N CYS A 292 32.07 -10.85 38.81
CA CYS A 292 33.15 -10.29 38.04
C CYS A 292 32.76 -8.89 37.53
N PRO A 293 33.67 -7.91 37.58
CA PRO A 293 33.43 -6.63 36.93
C PRO A 293 33.18 -6.83 35.43
N PRO A 294 32.29 -6.03 34.80
CA PRO A 294 31.99 -6.16 33.38
C PRO A 294 33.28 -5.95 32.56
N ALA A 295 33.63 -6.94 31.75
CA ALA A 295 34.82 -6.89 30.92
C ALA A 295 34.66 -5.79 29.84
N PRO A 296 35.70 -4.99 29.56
CA PRO A 296 35.63 -3.85 28.64
C PRO A 296 35.63 -4.22 27.14
N CYS A 297 35.21 -5.44 26.79
CA CYS A 297 35.20 -5.96 25.42
C CYS A 297 33.93 -6.76 25.15
N GLU A 298 33.52 -6.83 23.88
CA GLU A 298 32.27 -7.49 23.47
C GLU A 298 32.26 -9.01 23.71
N LYS A 299 33.45 -9.66 23.65
CA LYS A 299 33.60 -11.12 23.76
C LYS A 299 34.75 -11.53 24.69
N PRO A 300 34.54 -11.46 26.01
CA PRO A 300 35.56 -11.86 26.97
C PRO A 300 35.59 -13.40 27.07
N VAL A 301 36.78 -13.98 27.30
CA VAL A 301 36.94 -15.43 27.40
C VAL A 301 37.57 -15.83 28.73
N TYR A 302 37.35 -17.07 29.15
CA TYR A 302 38.00 -17.64 30.33
C TYR A 302 39.33 -18.30 29.94
N ARG A 303 40.44 -17.86 30.55
CA ARG A 303 41.73 -18.56 30.44
C ARG A 303 41.91 -19.51 31.63
N ASP A 304 42.64 -20.59 31.39
CA ASP A 304 42.98 -21.56 32.43
C ASP A 304 43.71 -20.89 33.59
N GLY A 305 43.14 -20.99 34.80
CA GLY A 305 43.68 -20.40 36.02
C GLY A 305 43.13 -19.03 36.39
N GLU A 306 42.30 -18.39 35.55
CA GLU A 306 41.63 -17.13 35.85
C GLU A 306 40.16 -17.36 36.23
N CYS A 307 39.70 -16.72 37.31
CA CYS A 307 38.31 -16.86 37.80
C CYS A 307 37.32 -15.92 37.09
N CYS A 308 37.81 -14.88 36.41
CA CYS A 308 37.00 -13.90 35.69
C CYS A 308 37.36 -13.87 34.20
N PRO A 309 36.40 -13.53 33.32
CA PRO A 309 36.65 -13.54 31.89
C PRO A 309 37.51 -12.32 31.51
N VAL A 310 38.53 -12.55 30.68
CA VAL A 310 39.50 -11.54 30.27
C VAL A 310 39.29 -11.13 28.81
N CYS A 311 39.64 -9.88 28.52
CA CYS A 311 39.67 -9.38 27.16
C CYS A 311 40.96 -9.81 26.48
N ILE A 312 40.82 -10.57 25.39
CA ILE A 312 41.94 -10.97 24.55
C ILE A 312 42.37 -9.79 23.67
N THR A 313 43.65 -9.77 23.29
CA THR A 313 44.26 -8.74 22.44
C THR A 313 43.50 -8.58 21.12
N ASN A 314 43.09 -7.35 20.81
CA ASN A 314 42.46 -7.00 19.54
C ASN A 314 43.47 -7.07 18.39
N CYS A 315 43.03 -7.54 17.22
CA CYS A 315 43.86 -7.56 16.03
C CYS A 315 43.75 -6.23 15.28
N TYR A 316 44.87 -5.61 14.93
CA TYR A 316 44.87 -4.46 14.01
C TYR A 316 45.11 -4.95 12.59
N PHE A 317 44.12 -4.79 11.71
CA PHE A 317 44.20 -5.27 10.34
C PHE A 317 43.51 -4.31 9.37
N SER A 318 44.18 -3.96 8.26
CA SER A 318 43.64 -3.06 7.22
C SER A 318 43.09 -1.72 7.74
N GLY A 319 43.71 -1.15 8.78
CA GLY A 319 43.31 0.15 9.33
C GLY A 319 42.20 0.11 10.38
N LYS A 320 41.73 -1.08 10.79
CA LYS A 320 40.66 -1.26 11.77
C LYS A 320 41.07 -2.26 12.87
N TYR A 321 40.53 -2.07 14.06
CA TYR A 321 40.65 -3.04 15.16
C TYR A 321 39.52 -4.07 15.09
N TYR A 322 39.86 -5.34 15.28
CA TYR A 322 38.94 -6.46 15.35
C TYR A 322 39.06 -7.14 16.71
N ASP A 323 37.92 -7.40 17.34
CA ASP A 323 37.89 -8.15 18.59
C ASP A 323 38.24 -9.63 18.34
N HIS A 324 38.71 -10.29 19.39
CA HIS A 324 39.02 -11.71 19.32
C HIS A 324 37.80 -12.55 18.90
N GLY A 325 38.02 -13.48 17.96
CA GLY A 325 36.97 -14.30 17.35
C GLY A 325 36.14 -13.58 16.29
N ALA A 326 36.37 -12.28 16.03
CA ALA A 326 35.75 -11.59 14.92
C ALA A 326 36.31 -12.11 13.58
N SER A 327 35.40 -12.31 12.62
CA SER A 327 35.72 -12.73 11.26
C SER A 327 35.50 -11.59 10.28
N TYR A 328 36.42 -11.42 9.33
CA TYR A 328 36.38 -10.39 8.30
C TYR A 328 36.78 -10.98 6.95
N SER A 329 36.02 -10.67 5.90
CA SER A 329 36.29 -11.15 4.54
C SER A 329 36.75 -10.00 3.64
N PRO A 330 38.07 -9.74 3.53
CA PRO A 330 38.60 -8.62 2.74
C PRO A 330 38.43 -8.80 1.23
N ARG A 331 38.28 -10.05 0.76
CA ARG A 331 38.08 -10.41 -0.65
C ARG A 331 37.16 -11.62 -0.71
N VAL A 332 36.53 -11.82 -1.86
CA VAL A 332 35.75 -13.03 -2.17
C VAL A 332 36.63 -14.26 -1.95
N CYS A 333 36.10 -15.28 -1.26
CA CYS A 333 36.80 -16.52 -0.88
C CYS A 333 38.00 -16.36 0.07
N VAL A 334 38.12 -15.24 0.79
CA VAL A 334 39.13 -15.07 1.84
C VAL A 334 38.44 -14.69 3.13
N THR A 335 38.61 -15.51 4.17
CA THR A 335 38.09 -15.23 5.51
C THR A 335 39.26 -15.10 6.47
N CYS A 336 39.31 -13.97 7.17
CA CYS A 336 40.30 -13.65 8.18
C CYS A 336 39.67 -13.67 9.56
N THR A 337 40.25 -14.40 10.51
CA THR A 337 39.79 -14.50 11.90
C THR A 337 40.82 -13.93 12.84
N CYS A 338 40.40 -13.10 13.78
CA CYS A 338 41.27 -12.56 14.82
C CYS A 338 41.49 -13.57 15.96
N ASN A 339 42.68 -14.14 16.04
CA ASN A 339 43.08 -15.11 17.06
C ASN A 339 44.18 -14.49 17.94
N ASP A 340 43.82 -14.07 19.16
CA ASP A 340 44.73 -13.47 20.16
C ASP A 340 45.76 -12.48 19.58
N GLY A 341 45.27 -11.37 19.02
CA GLY A 341 46.10 -10.33 18.42
C GLY A 341 46.69 -10.67 17.04
N ARG A 342 46.58 -11.91 16.57
CA ARG A 342 47.00 -12.34 15.23
C ARG A 342 45.81 -12.48 14.29
N MET A 343 45.83 -11.75 13.18
CA MET A 343 44.87 -11.95 12.10
C MET A 343 45.30 -13.14 11.23
N GLU A 344 44.50 -14.19 11.22
CA GLU A 344 44.75 -15.39 10.41
C GLU A 344 43.78 -15.45 9.23
N CYS A 345 44.30 -15.32 8.00
CA CYS A 345 43.49 -15.36 6.79
C CYS A 345 43.61 -16.71 6.09
N LYS A 346 42.48 -17.35 5.82
CA LYS A 346 42.37 -18.56 5.02
C LYS A 346 41.73 -18.21 3.67
N ARG A 347 42.32 -18.72 2.59
CA ARG A 347 41.77 -18.61 1.23
C ARG A 347 41.12 -19.95 0.88
N MET A 348 39.85 -19.89 0.52
CA MET A 348 39.08 -21.03 0.06
C MET A 348 39.22 -21.16 -1.46
N ASN A 349 39.43 -22.37 -1.95
CA ASN A 349 39.39 -22.70 -3.37
C ASN A 349 37.96 -23.11 -3.80
N PRO A 350 37.27 -22.32 -4.65
CA PRO A 350 35.90 -22.60 -5.06
C PRO A 350 35.73 -23.94 -5.79
N GLU A 351 36.77 -24.44 -6.45
CA GLU A 351 36.67 -25.65 -7.28
C GLU A 351 36.67 -26.95 -6.45
N THR A 352 37.28 -26.91 -5.26
CA THR A 352 37.48 -28.10 -4.40
C THR A 352 36.69 -28.03 -3.10
N GLU A 353 36.36 -26.83 -2.63
CA GLU A 353 35.77 -26.62 -1.30
C GLU A 353 34.30 -26.18 -1.35
N CYS A 354 33.77 -25.80 -2.52
CA CYS A 354 32.35 -25.50 -2.65
C CYS A 354 31.50 -26.77 -2.83
N PRO A 355 30.23 -26.74 -2.39
CA PRO A 355 29.28 -27.83 -2.64
C PRO A 355 29.14 -28.09 -4.15
N ARG A 356 29.04 -29.36 -4.53
CA ARG A 356 28.71 -29.73 -5.91
C ARG A 356 27.26 -29.36 -6.19
N LEU A 357 27.05 -28.61 -7.27
CA LEU A 357 25.73 -28.17 -7.72
C LEU A 357 25.18 -29.11 -8.80
N ASP A 358 23.89 -29.42 -8.72
CA ASP A 358 23.19 -30.34 -9.63
C ASP A 358 22.74 -29.67 -10.95
N CYS A 359 23.22 -28.45 -11.24
CA CYS A 359 22.89 -27.72 -12.45
C CYS A 359 24.08 -27.59 -13.41
N PRO A 360 23.81 -27.36 -14.72
CA PRO A 360 24.84 -27.04 -15.70
C PRO A 360 25.62 -25.77 -15.33
N LYS A 361 26.91 -25.71 -15.68
CA LYS A 361 27.80 -24.56 -15.35
C LYS A 361 27.32 -23.23 -15.95
N ASP A 362 26.60 -23.27 -17.07
CA ASP A 362 25.96 -22.12 -17.71
C ASP A 362 24.84 -21.50 -16.89
N LYS A 363 24.30 -22.22 -15.90
CA LYS A 363 23.27 -21.74 -14.96
C LYS A 363 23.84 -21.34 -13.60
N PHE A 364 25.16 -21.21 -13.48
CA PHE A 364 25.78 -20.78 -12.24
C PHE A 364 25.60 -19.27 -12.06
N ILE A 365 25.09 -18.88 -10.90
CA ILE A 365 24.98 -17.48 -10.49
C ILE A 365 26.03 -17.21 -9.40
N HIS A 366 26.84 -16.19 -9.62
CA HIS A 366 27.79 -15.68 -8.63
C HIS A 366 27.17 -14.49 -7.88
N ILE A 367 27.01 -14.65 -6.57
CA ILE A 367 26.48 -13.57 -5.72
C ILE A 367 27.66 -12.67 -5.31
N HIS A 368 27.47 -11.36 -5.39
CA HIS A 368 28.50 -10.41 -5.03
C HIS A 368 28.84 -10.48 -3.52
N GLY A 369 30.06 -10.90 -3.20
CA GLY A 369 30.55 -11.06 -1.83
C GLY A 369 30.56 -12.49 -1.29
N GLU A 370 29.89 -13.43 -1.97
CA GLU A 370 29.89 -14.87 -1.65
C GLU A 370 30.96 -15.61 -2.44
N CYS A 371 31.55 -16.64 -1.83
CA CYS A 371 32.60 -17.42 -2.48
C CYS A 371 32.05 -18.47 -3.46
N CYS A 372 30.97 -19.17 -3.07
CA CYS A 372 30.44 -20.29 -3.82
C CYS A 372 29.31 -19.85 -4.76
N PRO A 373 29.29 -20.35 -6.01
CA PRO A 373 28.15 -20.14 -6.89
C PRO A 373 26.93 -20.93 -6.41
N ILE A 374 25.77 -20.55 -6.94
CA ILE A 374 24.49 -21.23 -6.75
C ILE A 374 23.84 -21.51 -8.10
N CYS A 375 22.83 -22.39 -8.14
CA CYS A 375 22.05 -22.62 -9.36
C CYS A 375 20.99 -21.52 -9.55
N GLU A 376 20.80 -21.09 -10.80
CA GLU A 376 19.64 -20.28 -11.16
C GLU A 376 18.33 -21.01 -10.81
N GLY A 377 17.42 -20.31 -10.13
CA GLY A 377 16.14 -20.86 -9.70
C GLY A 377 16.21 -21.81 -8.51
N THR A 378 17.30 -21.76 -7.73
CA THR A 378 17.41 -22.52 -6.46
C THR A 378 16.25 -22.18 -5.52
N ASP A 379 15.60 -23.21 -4.98
CA ASP A 379 14.56 -23.07 -3.94
C ASP A 379 15.21 -22.96 -2.55
N PHE A 380 15.55 -21.74 -2.15
CA PHE A 380 16.11 -21.45 -0.84
C PHE A 380 15.12 -21.69 0.29
N CYS A 381 13.82 -21.51 0.05
CA CYS A 381 12.80 -21.80 1.04
C CYS A 381 12.70 -23.30 1.35
N GLY A 382 12.86 -24.17 0.34
CA GLY A 382 12.89 -25.62 0.49
C GLY A 382 14.18 -26.18 1.12
N GLN A 383 15.30 -25.46 1.02
CA GLN A 383 16.60 -25.86 1.60
C GLN A 383 16.73 -25.58 3.11
N GLY A 384 15.74 -24.91 3.70
CA GLY A 384 15.73 -24.52 5.12
C GLY A 384 15.97 -23.02 5.29
N HIS A 385 15.03 -22.36 5.99
CA HIS A 385 15.03 -20.92 6.20
C HIS A 385 14.86 -20.58 7.68
N ASN A 386 15.33 -19.40 8.09
CA ASN A 386 15.15 -18.88 9.45
C ASN A 386 13.90 -17.99 9.62
N CYS A 387 12.97 -18.01 8.66
CA CYS A 387 11.74 -17.23 8.78
C CYS A 387 10.92 -17.63 10.01
N HIS A 388 10.27 -16.64 10.62
CA HIS A 388 9.33 -16.87 11.71
C HIS A 388 8.18 -17.79 11.27
N TRP A 389 7.56 -18.52 12.19
CA TRP A 389 6.39 -19.38 11.88
C TRP A 389 5.16 -18.58 11.41
N ASN A 390 5.06 -17.32 11.83
CA ASN A 390 4.11 -16.32 11.32
C ASN A 390 4.66 -15.49 10.15
N ALA A 391 5.67 -15.97 9.45
CA ALA A 391 6.14 -15.37 8.21
C ALA A 391 5.98 -16.35 7.04
N THR A 392 5.94 -15.78 5.83
CA THR A 392 5.99 -16.49 4.57
C THR A 392 7.38 -16.29 3.97
N CYS A 393 7.98 -17.39 3.52
CA CYS A 393 9.26 -17.36 2.82
C CYS A 393 9.03 -17.13 1.31
N PHE A 394 9.82 -16.22 0.73
CA PHE A 394 9.82 -15.91 -0.69
C PHE A 394 11.20 -16.18 -1.28
N ASN A 395 11.25 -16.98 -2.34
CA ASN A 395 12.47 -17.16 -3.13
C ASN A 395 12.74 -15.92 -3.98
N LEU A 396 13.93 -15.36 -3.83
CA LEU A 396 14.49 -14.33 -4.69
C LEU A 396 15.53 -14.97 -5.62
N ALA A 397 16.05 -14.20 -6.58
CA ALA A 397 17.00 -14.69 -7.58
C ALA A 397 18.28 -15.32 -6.97
N THR A 398 18.73 -14.83 -5.80
CA THR A 398 20.00 -15.24 -5.18
C THR A 398 19.89 -15.58 -3.69
N ARG A 399 18.72 -15.42 -3.07
CA ARG A 399 18.48 -15.64 -1.64
C ARG A 399 17.00 -15.85 -1.38
N TYR A 400 16.61 -16.05 -0.12
CA TYR A 400 15.21 -15.91 0.29
C TYR A 400 14.98 -14.61 1.07
N ALA A 401 13.72 -14.20 1.16
CA ALA A 401 13.25 -13.17 2.06
C ALA A 401 12.06 -13.69 2.88
N CYS A 402 11.96 -13.27 4.13
CA CYS A 402 10.83 -13.58 4.99
C CYS A 402 9.94 -12.35 5.07
N GLN A 403 8.63 -12.55 4.98
CA GLN A 403 7.65 -11.49 5.21
C GLN A 403 6.63 -11.95 6.23
N CYS A 404 6.36 -11.15 7.26
CA CYS A 404 5.32 -11.47 8.23
C CYS A 404 3.96 -11.65 7.51
N LYS A 405 3.20 -12.65 7.96
CA LYS A 405 1.82 -12.88 7.53
C LYS A 405 0.95 -11.70 7.95
N MET A 406 -0.19 -11.55 7.29
CA MET A 406 -1.19 -10.55 7.68
C MET A 406 -1.58 -10.71 9.16
N GLY A 407 -1.79 -9.58 9.85
CA GLY A 407 -2.00 -9.53 11.30
C GLY A 407 -0.70 -9.60 12.13
N PHE A 408 0.47 -9.65 11.49
CA PHE A 408 1.76 -9.63 12.18
C PHE A 408 2.68 -8.55 11.61
N LYS A 409 3.53 -7.98 12.47
CA LYS A 409 4.54 -6.97 12.12
C LYS A 409 5.94 -7.41 12.56
N GLY A 410 6.95 -7.02 11.80
CA GLY A 410 8.34 -7.32 12.10
C GLY A 410 9.20 -7.44 10.86
N ASP A 411 10.39 -8.04 11.01
CA ASP A 411 11.40 -8.19 9.95
C ASP A 411 11.28 -9.53 9.18
N GLY A 412 10.28 -10.34 9.51
CA GLY A 412 10.04 -11.65 8.89
C GLY A 412 10.79 -12.81 9.56
N VAL A 413 11.87 -12.53 10.31
CA VAL A 413 12.55 -13.50 11.19
C VAL A 413 11.91 -13.48 12.58
N PHE A 414 11.46 -12.31 13.00
CA PHE A 414 10.66 -12.07 14.17
C PHE A 414 9.37 -11.37 13.76
N CYS A 415 8.22 -11.97 14.07
CA CYS A 415 6.91 -11.42 13.75
C CYS A 415 6.04 -11.41 15.00
N GLU A 416 5.65 -10.21 15.42
CA GLU A 416 4.78 -9.97 16.55
C GLU A 416 3.35 -9.73 16.08
N ASP A 417 2.40 -10.14 16.91
CA ASP A 417 0.98 -9.88 16.69
C ASP A 417 0.69 -8.38 16.62
N VAL A 418 -0.14 -7.97 15.67
CA VAL A 418 -0.63 -6.60 15.55
C VAL A 418 -1.94 -6.51 16.28
N ASP A 419 -1.99 -5.73 17.37
CA ASP A 419 -3.26 -5.44 18.03
C ASP A 419 -4.05 -4.43 17.19
N GLU A 420 -4.95 -4.93 16.33
CA GLU A 420 -5.75 -4.09 15.47
C GLU A 420 -6.76 -3.24 16.26
N CYS A 421 -7.10 -3.61 17.50
CA CYS A 421 -8.05 -2.87 18.33
C CYS A 421 -7.52 -1.52 18.83
N LEU A 422 -6.22 -1.23 18.67
CA LEU A 422 -5.62 0.04 19.08
C LEU A 422 -5.91 1.18 18.11
N VAL A 423 -6.20 0.87 16.84
CA VAL A 423 -6.40 1.86 15.79
C VAL A 423 -7.66 1.51 15.01
N LYS A 424 -8.60 2.45 14.88
CA LYS A 424 -9.78 2.24 14.05
C LYS A 424 -9.44 2.51 12.59
N GLY A 425 -9.63 1.50 11.74
CA GLY A 425 -9.39 1.57 10.29
C GLY A 425 -7.92 1.45 9.86
N GLY A 426 -7.70 1.19 8.57
CA GLY A 426 -6.37 1.00 7.97
C GLY A 426 -5.90 -0.46 7.96
N ILE A 427 -4.74 -0.73 7.35
CA ILE A 427 -4.24 -2.10 7.13
C ILE A 427 -3.88 -2.86 8.43
N HIS A 428 -3.65 -2.13 9.53
CA HIS A 428 -3.30 -2.65 10.85
C HIS A 428 -4.33 -2.25 11.92
N GLY A 429 -5.52 -1.83 11.50
CA GLY A 429 -6.56 -1.34 12.40
C GLY A 429 -7.87 -2.12 12.28
N HIS A 430 -8.69 -2.05 13.32
CA HIS A 430 -9.96 -2.74 13.38
C HIS A 430 -11.05 -1.96 12.62
N HIS A 431 -11.94 -2.70 11.96
CA HIS A 431 -13.08 -2.13 11.22
C HIS A 431 -14.42 -2.35 11.94
N CYS A 432 -14.37 -2.61 13.26
CA CYS A 432 -15.57 -2.73 14.10
C CYS A 432 -16.42 -1.45 14.11
N ASN A 433 -17.72 -1.61 13.88
CA ASN A 433 -18.69 -0.53 13.75
C ASN A 433 -19.97 -0.82 14.57
N GLY A 434 -20.84 0.19 14.74
CA GLY A 434 -22.06 0.08 15.56
C GLY A 434 -21.77 -0.17 17.05
N GLN A 435 -22.61 -0.97 17.71
CA GLN A 435 -22.47 -1.38 19.13
C GLN A 435 -21.54 -2.59 19.33
N THR A 436 -20.50 -2.73 18.51
CA THR A 436 -19.49 -3.79 18.66
C THR A 436 -18.33 -3.36 19.55
N LYS A 437 -17.76 -4.33 20.27
CA LYS A 437 -16.50 -4.18 21.00
C LYS A 437 -15.42 -5.01 20.31
N CYS A 438 -14.32 -4.35 19.91
CA CYS A 438 -13.16 -5.02 19.32
C CYS A 438 -12.47 -5.90 20.37
N HIS A 439 -12.08 -7.09 19.95
CA HIS A 439 -11.29 -8.03 20.73
C HIS A 439 -10.15 -8.56 19.85
N ASN A 440 -8.92 -8.29 20.27
CA ASN A 440 -7.73 -8.73 19.54
C ASN A 440 -7.54 -10.25 19.68
N THR A 441 -7.14 -10.90 18.61
CA THR A 441 -6.83 -12.33 18.55
C THR A 441 -5.49 -12.53 17.87
N VAL A 442 -4.86 -13.69 18.02
CA VAL A 442 -3.53 -13.90 17.42
C VAL A 442 -3.66 -13.94 15.89
N GLY A 443 -3.09 -12.96 15.22
CA GLY A 443 -3.06 -12.75 13.77
C GLY A 443 -4.31 -12.08 13.20
N SER A 444 -5.24 -11.60 14.04
CA SER A 444 -6.48 -10.93 13.59
C SER A 444 -7.25 -10.31 14.75
N TYR A 445 -8.45 -9.78 14.49
CA TYR A 445 -9.36 -9.30 15.52
C TYR A 445 -10.79 -9.79 15.25
N GLU A 446 -11.60 -9.81 16.30
CA GLU A 446 -13.03 -10.07 16.23
C GLU A 446 -13.82 -8.90 16.81
N CYS A 447 -14.96 -8.56 16.21
CA CYS A 447 -15.88 -7.57 16.74
C CYS A 447 -17.05 -8.28 17.42
N ARG A 448 -17.16 -8.17 18.74
CA ARG A 448 -18.22 -8.84 19.50
C ARG A 448 -19.37 -7.90 19.80
N CYS A 449 -20.59 -8.38 19.61
CA CYS A 449 -21.80 -7.66 19.96
C CYS A 449 -22.05 -7.59 21.46
N ALA A 450 -22.68 -6.50 21.90
CA ALA A 450 -23.21 -6.40 23.26
C ALA A 450 -24.23 -7.52 23.53
N SER A 451 -24.26 -8.01 24.77
CA SER A 451 -25.09 -9.16 25.16
C SER A 451 -26.57 -8.95 24.83
N GLY A 452 -27.15 -9.88 24.07
CA GLY A 452 -28.55 -9.84 23.63
C GLY A 452 -28.76 -9.36 22.19
N ILE A 453 -27.71 -8.87 21.53
CA ILE A 453 -27.75 -8.43 20.13
C ILE A 453 -27.10 -9.48 19.24
N LYS A 454 -27.76 -9.84 18.14
CA LYS A 454 -27.20 -10.80 17.16
C LYS A 454 -26.23 -10.09 16.21
N PRO A 455 -25.13 -10.73 15.79
CA PRO A 455 -24.26 -10.18 14.77
C PRO A 455 -24.99 -10.15 13.42
N GLU A 456 -25.00 -8.99 12.77
CA GLU A 456 -25.46 -8.84 11.38
C GLU A 456 -24.34 -9.28 10.43
N ASP A 457 -23.11 -8.85 10.74
CA ASP A 457 -21.88 -9.27 10.06
C ASP A 457 -20.71 -9.37 11.08
N PRO A 458 -19.51 -9.82 10.67
CA PRO A 458 -18.36 -9.95 11.59
C PRO A 458 -17.88 -8.65 12.24
N TYR A 459 -18.35 -7.50 11.77
CA TYR A 459 -17.94 -6.14 12.16
C TYR A 459 -19.10 -5.27 12.69
N ASN A 460 -20.36 -5.71 12.53
CA ASN A 460 -21.59 -4.99 12.90
C ASN A 460 -22.59 -5.87 13.65
N CYS A 461 -23.40 -5.23 14.49
CA CYS A 461 -24.51 -5.87 15.20
C CYS A 461 -25.85 -5.43 14.63
N ASP A 462 -26.79 -6.35 14.54
CA ASP A 462 -28.15 -6.10 14.10
C ASP A 462 -28.84 -5.15 15.10
N GLU A 463 -29.18 -3.93 14.68
CA GLU A 463 -29.99 -3.00 15.48
C GLU A 463 -31.45 -3.49 15.54
N GLY A 464 -31.66 -4.68 16.11
CA GLY A 464 -32.98 -5.15 16.48
C GLY A 464 -33.55 -4.22 17.54
N ASN A 465 -34.54 -3.39 17.14
CA ASN A 465 -35.33 -2.50 17.99
C ASN A 465 -35.41 -2.99 19.44
N LEU A 466 -34.50 -2.50 20.29
CA LEU A 466 -34.60 -2.71 21.72
C LEU A 466 -35.65 -1.71 22.19
N SER A 467 -36.89 -2.19 22.24
CA SER A 467 -37.98 -1.55 22.97
C SER A 467 -37.51 -1.24 24.39
N SER A 468 -37.12 0.01 24.63
CA SER A 468 -37.10 0.55 25.98
C SER A 468 -38.56 0.70 26.43
N PRO A 469 -38.88 0.35 27.69
CA PRO A 469 -40.24 0.38 28.18
C PRO A 469 -40.76 1.82 28.20
N SER A 470 -41.96 1.97 27.65
CA SER A 470 -42.82 3.15 27.68
C SER A 470 -42.72 3.92 29.01
N THR A 471 -42.31 5.18 28.94
CA THR A 471 -42.74 6.18 29.91
C THR A 471 -43.71 7.13 29.22
N THR A 472 -44.99 6.80 29.38
CA THR A 472 -46.13 7.64 29.07
C THR A 472 -46.24 8.77 30.10
N THR A 473 -46.13 10.02 29.66
CA THR A 473 -46.89 11.13 30.25
C THR A 473 -47.41 12.06 29.15
N SER A 474 -48.71 11.86 28.91
CA SER A 474 -49.75 12.72 28.36
C SER A 474 -49.50 14.21 28.08
N SER A 475 -49.72 14.57 26.82
CA SER A 475 -50.64 15.59 26.27
C SER A 475 -50.68 17.03 26.82
N SER A 476 -50.51 17.99 25.92
CA SER A 476 -51.61 18.91 25.56
C SER A 476 -51.34 19.61 24.22
N SER A 477 -52.26 19.42 23.27
CA SER A 477 -52.47 20.21 22.06
C SER A 477 -52.94 21.63 22.38
N SER A 478 -52.53 22.63 21.58
CA SER A 478 -53.44 23.43 20.70
C SER A 478 -52.79 24.72 20.18
N SER A 479 -53.06 24.97 18.89
CA SER A 479 -53.27 26.25 18.19
C SER A 479 -52.11 27.19 17.84
N ALA A 480 -51.86 27.19 16.52
CA ALA A 480 -51.41 28.25 15.62
C ALA A 480 -51.76 29.71 15.98
N MET A 481 -50.88 30.64 15.59
CA MET A 481 -51.19 31.65 14.56
C MET A 481 -49.93 32.38 14.05
N SER A 482 -50.09 32.91 12.84
CA SER A 482 -49.14 33.49 11.90
C SER A 482 -48.46 34.79 12.30
N VAL A 483 -47.19 34.98 11.90
CA VAL A 483 -46.56 36.25 11.44
C VAL A 483 -45.27 35.83 10.69
N SER A 484 -44.84 36.30 9.53
CA SER A 484 -45.38 37.15 8.46
C SER A 484 -44.53 36.86 7.22
N MET A 485 -45.21 36.76 6.07
CA MET A 485 -44.69 36.52 4.72
C MET A 485 -43.95 37.74 4.12
N SER A 486 -43.49 38.69 4.95
CA SER A 486 -42.81 39.93 4.53
C SER A 486 -41.29 39.87 4.58
N LEU A 487 -40.68 38.83 5.17
CA LEU A 487 -39.21 38.71 5.24
C LEU A 487 -38.60 38.00 4.02
N CYS A 488 -39.39 37.18 3.33
CA CYS A 488 -38.94 36.42 2.15
C CYS A 488 -38.96 37.26 0.86
N LEU A 489 -39.79 38.30 0.80
CA LEU A 489 -39.90 39.20 -0.36
C LEU A 489 -38.84 40.32 -0.39
N LEU A 490 -38.17 40.60 0.73
CA LEU A 490 -37.10 41.61 0.77
C LEU A 490 -35.73 41.08 0.30
N LEU A 491 -35.51 39.76 0.41
CA LEU A 491 -34.24 39.12 0.01
C LEU A 491 -34.17 38.75 -1.47
N CYS A 492 -35.32 38.61 -2.15
CA CYS A 492 -35.38 38.31 -3.58
C CYS A 492 -35.16 39.52 -4.51
N ALA A 493 -35.16 40.75 -3.99
CA ALA A 493 -34.96 41.96 -4.79
C ALA A 493 -33.48 42.35 -5.01
N LEU A 494 -32.52 41.67 -4.36
CA LEU A 494 -31.10 42.05 -4.39
C LEU A 494 -30.22 41.27 -5.39
N PHE A 495 -30.73 40.20 -6.02
CA PHE A 495 -29.87 39.31 -6.83
C PHE A 495 -30.44 38.81 -8.17
N SER A 496 -31.44 39.49 -8.76
CA SER A 496 -31.88 39.34 -10.17
C SER A 496 -31.59 38.00 -10.88
N ILE A 497 -32.07 36.88 -10.34
CA ILE A 497 -32.03 35.56 -11.00
C ILE A 497 -33.48 35.10 -11.21
N LYS A 498 -33.86 34.90 -12.48
CA LYS A 498 -35.12 34.24 -12.87
C LYS A 498 -34.94 32.73 -12.70
N CYS A 499 -35.67 32.13 -11.75
CA CYS A 499 -35.96 30.70 -11.76
C CYS A 499 -37.36 30.49 -12.35
N VAL A 500 -37.44 29.73 -13.44
CA VAL A 500 -38.68 29.18 -13.99
C VAL A 500 -38.83 27.78 -13.42
N VAL A 501 -39.92 27.51 -12.72
CA VAL A 501 -40.35 26.16 -12.33
C VAL A 501 -41.52 25.79 -13.25
N GLY A 502 -41.31 24.79 -14.11
CA GLY A 502 -42.35 24.17 -14.92
C GLY A 502 -43.21 23.23 -14.08
N HIS A 503 -44.50 23.21 -14.40
CA HIS A 503 -45.56 22.46 -13.72
C HIS A 503 -45.55 20.97 -14.02
#